data_AF-A0A8H7V1J6-F1
#
_entry.id   AF-A0A8H7V1J6-F1
#
_cell.length_a   1.000
_cell.length_b   1.000
_cell.length_c   1.000
_cell.angle_alpha   90.00
_cell.angle_beta   90.00
_cell.angle_gamma   90.00
#
_symmetry.space_group_name_H-M   'P 1'
#
loop_
_entity.id
_entity.type
_entity.pdbx_description
1 polymer ?
#
loop_
_entity_poly.entity_id
_entity_poly.type
_entity_poly.pdbx_seq_one_letter_code
_entity_poly.pdbx_strand_id
1 'polypeptide(L)'
;MTSNKNKNKIVTETFHGYIETTRDALLLFEACKRGIIPRTSRRLQDKERHLIRSGSIFCFDEHESGIKRWTDGLVWSPSRILGNFLIYRELHDKKLTRSNSADFGMTHGGATNIDGRSSEMLRSRSLDSAISPYGYSVAHDHLRRQREKALLGSLKNSYKFKKNGLIKKSMSLVVDGVQQHIISYYTKDDVLSNRLKTPSSMTELSSLEVSSGLSLRQNFRMPLFMSEEITNDRFMNIEKGYYDELNVPQYNMGSSSSSFTSSISSSISGSSINNYHTEFSDNQLPLTNNTF
;
A
#
# COMPACT_ATOMS: atom_id res chain seq x y z
N MET A 1 23.29 -31.82 -10.20
CA MET A 1 22.66 -32.61 -9.13
C MET A 1 22.15 -31.76 -7.94
N THR A 2 21.74 -30.50 -8.14
CA THR A 2 21.34 -29.57 -7.04
C THR A 2 19.82 -29.51 -6.77
N SER A 3 18.99 -30.26 -7.50
CA SER A 3 17.53 -30.07 -7.53
C SER A 3 16.78 -30.54 -6.27
N ASN A 4 17.35 -31.46 -5.47
CA ASN A 4 16.57 -32.13 -4.41
C ASN A 4 16.67 -31.48 -3.01
N LYS A 5 17.69 -30.66 -2.73
CA LYS A 5 17.85 -30.04 -1.38
C LYS A 5 16.78 -28.97 -1.08
N ASN A 6 16.26 -28.29 -2.10
CA ASN A 6 15.30 -27.20 -1.90
C ASN A 6 13.86 -27.67 -1.69
N LYS A 7 13.49 -28.90 -2.08
CA LYS A 7 12.10 -29.40 -1.96
C LYS A 7 11.66 -29.60 -0.50
N ASN A 8 12.59 -29.91 0.40
CA ASN A 8 12.30 -30.20 1.80
C ASN A 8 12.55 -29.01 2.75
N LYS A 9 13.06 -27.89 2.25
CA LYS A 9 13.25 -26.68 3.07
C LYS A 9 11.88 -26.13 3.46
N ILE A 10 11.61 -26.00 4.76
CA ILE A 10 10.38 -25.39 5.28
C ILE A 10 10.31 -23.94 4.78
N VAL A 11 9.15 -23.53 4.26
CA VAL A 11 8.91 -22.12 3.93
C VAL A 11 8.30 -21.44 5.14
N THR A 12 8.86 -20.30 5.51
CA THR A 12 8.33 -19.40 6.52
C THR A 12 7.97 -18.07 5.86
N GLU A 13 7.10 -17.29 6.52
CA GLU A 13 6.94 -15.89 6.16
C GLU A 13 8.27 -15.14 6.36
N THR A 14 8.55 -14.18 5.47
CA THR A 14 9.73 -13.31 5.56
C THR A 14 9.60 -12.36 6.74
N PHE A 15 8.39 -11.84 6.95
CA PHE A 15 8.06 -10.92 8.03
C PHE A 15 6.56 -10.99 8.33
N HIS A 16 6.18 -10.60 9.54
CA HIS A 16 4.78 -10.44 9.94
C HIS A 16 4.49 -9.01 10.40
N GLY A 17 3.77 -8.24 9.58
CA GLY A 17 3.40 -6.86 9.86
C GLY A 17 2.76 -6.17 8.66
N TYR A 18 2.91 -4.85 8.55
CA TYR A 18 2.29 -4.05 7.50
C TYR A 18 3.32 -3.22 6.73
N ILE A 19 3.30 -3.28 5.40
CA ILE A 19 4.07 -2.36 4.56
C ILE A 19 3.16 -1.18 4.26
N GLU A 20 3.43 -0.04 4.88
CA GLU A 20 2.69 1.19 4.63
C GLU A 20 3.30 1.94 3.43
N THR A 21 4.61 2.12 3.48
CA THR A 21 5.37 3.00 2.59
C THR A 21 6.32 2.23 1.67
N THR A 22 6.87 2.92 0.67
CA THR A 22 7.98 2.38 -0.12
C THR A 22 9.19 2.07 0.77
N ARG A 23 9.48 2.94 1.74
CA ARG A 23 10.60 2.77 2.67
C ARG A 23 10.49 1.47 3.46
N ASP A 24 9.31 1.12 3.96
CA ASP A 24 9.07 -0.16 4.64
C ASP A 24 9.46 -1.36 3.76
N ALA A 25 9.07 -1.33 2.49
CA ALA A 25 9.44 -2.40 1.55
C ALA A 25 10.96 -2.45 1.32
N LEU A 26 11.61 -1.30 1.18
CA LEU A 26 13.06 -1.20 1.00
C LEU A 26 13.83 -1.72 2.22
N LEU A 27 13.36 -1.45 3.44
CA LEU A 27 13.94 -2.01 4.67
C LEU A 27 13.87 -3.54 4.67
N LEU A 28 12.75 -4.12 4.26
CA LEU A 28 12.60 -5.59 4.17
C LEU A 28 13.47 -6.18 3.06
N PHE A 29 13.60 -5.53 1.90
CA PHE A 29 14.54 -5.96 0.86
C PHE A 29 15.99 -5.92 1.35
N GLU A 30 16.40 -4.85 2.04
CA GLU A 30 17.75 -4.72 2.59
C GLU A 30 18.02 -5.78 3.67
N ALA A 31 17.09 -6.00 4.61
CA ALA A 31 17.19 -7.04 5.62
C ALA A 31 17.30 -8.45 5.01
N CYS A 32 16.53 -8.72 3.95
CA CYS A 32 16.61 -9.96 3.18
C CYS A 32 17.98 -10.14 2.49
N LYS A 33 18.49 -9.07 1.88
CA LYS A 33 19.79 -9.04 1.20
C LYS A 33 20.94 -9.34 2.18
N ARG A 34 20.86 -8.80 3.40
CA ARG A 34 21.82 -9.05 4.50
C ARG A 34 21.64 -10.39 5.20
N GLY A 35 20.56 -11.12 4.91
CA GLY A 35 20.25 -12.39 5.58
C GLY A 35 19.76 -12.23 7.02
N ILE A 36 19.34 -11.03 7.42
CA ILE A 36 18.78 -10.75 8.76
C ILE A 36 17.41 -11.42 8.91
N ILE A 37 16.61 -11.41 7.84
CA ILE A 37 15.31 -12.07 7.75
C ILE A 37 15.29 -13.05 6.56
N PRO A 38 14.47 -14.12 6.61
CA PRO A 38 14.50 -15.15 5.58
C PRO A 38 13.83 -14.69 4.28
N ARG A 39 14.36 -15.15 3.14
CA ARG A 39 13.72 -15.05 1.83
C ARG A 39 13.00 -16.35 1.49
N THR A 40 11.91 -16.23 0.75
CA THR A 40 11.18 -17.35 0.17
C THR A 40 11.95 -17.89 -1.04
N SER A 41 12.49 -19.10 -0.91
CA SER A 41 13.36 -19.71 -1.94
C SER A 41 12.63 -20.73 -2.84
N ARG A 42 11.31 -20.90 -2.68
CA ARG A 42 10.47 -21.77 -3.52
C ARG A 42 8.99 -21.43 -3.36
N ARG A 43 8.15 -21.92 -4.26
CA ARG A 43 6.69 -21.78 -4.16
C ARG A 43 6.15 -22.46 -2.90
N LEU A 44 5.09 -21.88 -2.34
CA LEU A 44 4.28 -22.49 -1.29
C LEU A 44 3.58 -23.73 -1.82
N GLN A 45 3.65 -24.82 -1.05
CA GLN A 45 2.84 -26.01 -1.25
C GLN A 45 1.45 -25.81 -0.67
N ASP A 46 0.48 -26.64 -1.07
CA ASP A 46 -0.91 -26.53 -0.61
C ASP A 46 -1.01 -26.54 0.93
N LYS A 47 -0.25 -27.41 1.59
CA LYS A 47 -0.18 -27.50 3.06
C LYS A 47 0.39 -26.25 3.74
N GLU A 48 1.13 -25.42 3.01
CA GLU A 48 1.78 -24.20 3.51
C GLU A 48 0.95 -22.95 3.23
N ARG A 49 -0.14 -23.05 2.45
CA ARG A 49 -1.00 -21.89 2.14
C ARG A 49 -1.72 -21.31 3.36
N HIS A 50 -1.77 -22.04 4.47
CA HIS A 50 -2.25 -21.52 5.75
C HIS A 50 -1.38 -20.36 6.27
N LEU A 51 -0.12 -20.24 5.81
CA LEU A 51 0.75 -19.10 6.09
C LEU A 51 0.24 -17.80 5.46
N ILE A 52 -0.70 -17.86 4.51
CA ILE A 52 -1.25 -16.68 3.86
C ILE A 52 -2.39 -16.13 4.74
N ARG A 53 -2.01 -15.24 5.64
CA ARG A 53 -2.92 -14.56 6.56
C ARG A 53 -2.61 -13.07 6.61
N SER A 54 -3.46 -12.33 7.31
CA SER A 54 -3.20 -10.92 7.58
C SER A 54 -1.88 -10.76 8.32
N GLY A 55 -1.06 -9.81 7.89
CA GLY A 55 0.29 -9.58 8.39
C GLY A 55 1.38 -10.31 7.60
N SER A 56 1.07 -11.38 6.89
CA SER A 56 2.11 -12.21 6.25
C SER A 56 2.77 -11.51 5.07
N ILE A 57 4.10 -11.54 5.05
CA ILE A 57 4.93 -10.94 4.01
C ILE A 57 5.93 -11.95 3.48
N PHE A 58 6.08 -12.02 2.16
CA PHE A 58 7.03 -12.89 1.47
C PHE A 58 7.91 -12.07 0.53
N CYS A 59 9.22 -12.15 0.71
CA CYS A 59 10.21 -11.62 -0.23
C CYS A 59 10.87 -12.77 -0.98
N PHE A 60 11.04 -12.65 -2.29
CA PHE A 60 11.76 -13.64 -3.08
C PHE A 60 12.54 -13.01 -4.23
N ASP A 61 13.66 -13.65 -4.52
CA ASP A 61 14.53 -13.42 -5.66
C ASP A 61 14.08 -14.34 -6.81
N GLU A 62 13.84 -13.81 -8.02
CA GLU A 62 13.37 -14.63 -9.16
C GLU A 62 14.36 -15.72 -9.56
N HIS A 63 15.67 -15.44 -9.51
CA HIS A 63 16.71 -16.35 -9.94
C HIS A 63 16.91 -17.47 -8.90
N GLU A 64 17.00 -17.14 -7.62
CA GLU A 64 17.15 -18.10 -6.52
C GLU A 64 15.92 -19.01 -6.40
N SER A 65 14.73 -18.42 -6.43
CA SER A 65 13.48 -19.14 -6.16
C SER A 65 12.84 -19.81 -7.37
N GLY A 66 13.17 -19.32 -8.58
CA GLY A 66 12.47 -19.67 -9.82
C GLY A 66 11.04 -19.13 -9.90
N ILE A 67 10.61 -18.26 -8.97
CA ILE A 67 9.25 -17.72 -8.91
C ILE A 67 9.20 -16.42 -9.71
N LYS A 68 8.60 -16.45 -10.90
CA LYS A 68 8.34 -15.23 -11.70
C LYS A 68 7.02 -14.53 -11.39
N ARG A 69 6.08 -15.29 -10.80
CA ARG A 69 4.73 -14.83 -10.46
C ARG A 69 4.29 -15.53 -9.20
N TRP A 70 3.83 -14.76 -8.23
CA TRP A 70 3.30 -15.29 -6.99
C TRP A 70 1.92 -15.92 -7.18
N THR A 71 1.73 -17.11 -6.63
CA THR A 71 0.49 -17.89 -6.74
C THR A 71 0.10 -18.40 -5.35
N ASP A 72 -1.05 -17.95 -4.86
CA ASP A 72 -1.52 -18.20 -3.48
C ASP A 72 -2.79 -19.07 -3.40
N GLY A 73 -3.42 -19.37 -4.54
CA GLY A 73 -4.65 -20.16 -4.59
C GLY A 73 -5.91 -19.38 -4.22
N LEU A 74 -5.82 -18.06 -3.99
CA LEU A 74 -6.96 -17.19 -3.71
C LEU A 74 -7.45 -16.48 -4.97
N VAL A 75 -8.72 -16.05 -4.97
CA VAL A 75 -9.32 -15.31 -6.09
C VAL A 75 -9.21 -13.81 -5.83
N TRP A 76 -8.60 -13.09 -6.76
CA TRP A 76 -8.27 -11.67 -6.62
C TRP A 76 -9.01 -10.79 -7.62
N SER A 77 -9.33 -9.56 -7.21
CA SER A 77 -9.73 -8.49 -8.12
C SER A 77 -8.62 -8.14 -9.12
N PRO A 78 -8.93 -7.43 -10.23
CA PRO A 78 -7.89 -6.78 -11.03
C PRO A 78 -7.04 -5.83 -10.18
N SER A 79 -5.79 -5.62 -10.59
CA SER A 79 -4.84 -4.77 -9.87
C SER A 79 -5.26 -3.30 -9.87
N ARG A 80 -4.84 -2.58 -8.83
CA ARG A 80 -4.86 -1.11 -8.76
C ARG A 80 -3.52 -0.58 -8.32
N ILE A 81 -3.16 0.57 -8.86
CA ILE A 81 -1.93 1.26 -8.48
C ILE A 81 -2.21 2.06 -7.20
N LEU A 82 -1.36 1.88 -6.20
CA LEU A 82 -1.35 2.69 -4.98
C LEU A 82 0.10 3.05 -4.65
N GLY A 83 0.51 4.26 -5.02
CA GLY A 83 1.92 4.65 -4.97
C GLY A 83 2.77 3.71 -5.84
N ASN A 84 3.79 3.09 -5.23
CA ASN A 84 4.66 2.12 -5.91
C ASN A 84 4.13 0.67 -5.90
N PHE A 85 2.96 0.45 -5.31
CA PHE A 85 2.39 -0.88 -5.13
C PHE A 85 1.26 -1.19 -6.11
N LEU A 86 1.06 -2.48 -6.36
CA LEU A 86 -0.18 -3.02 -6.92
C LEU A 86 -1.02 -3.63 -5.79
N ILE A 87 -2.30 -3.29 -5.76
CA ILE A 87 -3.28 -3.71 -4.77
C ILE A 87 -4.33 -4.63 -5.41
N TYR A 88 -4.68 -5.68 -4.67
CA TYR A 88 -5.70 -6.66 -5.03
C TYR A 88 -6.58 -6.94 -3.82
N ARG A 89 -7.88 -7.15 -4.04
CA ARG A 89 -8.82 -7.56 -2.98
C ARG A 89 -9.34 -8.96 -3.24
N GLU A 90 -9.47 -9.74 -2.17
CA GLU A 90 -10.03 -11.08 -2.22
C GLU A 90 -11.51 -11.04 -2.63
N LEU A 91 -11.86 -11.96 -3.53
CA LEU A 91 -13.22 -12.19 -4.01
C LEU A 91 -13.74 -13.52 -3.45
N HIS A 92 -15.07 -13.69 -3.42
CA HIS A 92 -15.64 -15.00 -3.14
C HIS A 92 -15.26 -16.00 -4.24
N ASP A 93 -15.01 -17.25 -3.87
CA ASP A 93 -14.84 -18.33 -4.84
C ASP A 93 -16.16 -18.51 -5.63
N LYS A 94 -16.04 -18.59 -6.95
CA LYS A 94 -17.18 -18.82 -7.85
C LYS A 94 -17.90 -20.13 -7.52
N LYS A 95 -17.20 -21.14 -6.96
CA LYS A 95 -17.81 -22.42 -6.59
C LYS A 95 -18.87 -22.30 -5.49
N LEU A 96 -18.65 -21.43 -4.50
CA LEU A 96 -19.60 -21.16 -3.41
C LEU A 96 -20.81 -20.31 -3.84
N THR A 97 -20.74 -19.65 -5.01
CA THR A 97 -21.86 -18.84 -5.51
C THR A 97 -22.92 -19.65 -6.27
N ARG A 98 -22.64 -20.92 -6.60
CA ARG A 98 -23.59 -21.80 -7.30
C ARG A 98 -24.50 -22.60 -6.36
N SER A 99 -24.16 -22.74 -5.08
CA SER A 99 -24.94 -23.54 -4.12
C SER A 99 -26.09 -22.77 -3.47
N ASN A 100 -26.07 -21.42 -3.48
CA ASN A 100 -27.08 -20.60 -2.81
C ASN A 100 -28.17 -20.05 -3.76
N SER A 101 -28.17 -20.45 -5.04
CA SER A 101 -29.15 -20.00 -6.04
C SER A 101 -30.11 -21.11 -6.50
N ALA A 102 -30.21 -22.20 -5.74
CA ALA A 102 -31.07 -23.36 -6.06
C ALA A 102 -32.33 -23.45 -5.18
N ASP A 103 -32.72 -22.37 -4.49
CA ASP A 103 -33.86 -22.34 -3.56
C ASP A 103 -34.83 -21.18 -3.82
N PHE A 104 -35.09 -20.86 -5.09
CA PHE A 104 -36.31 -20.16 -5.47
C PHE A 104 -36.83 -20.79 -6.77
N GLY A 105 -37.67 -21.81 -6.58
CA GLY A 105 -38.28 -22.59 -7.64
C GLY A 105 -39.22 -21.76 -8.52
N MET A 106 -39.32 -22.22 -9.77
CA MET A 106 -40.19 -21.72 -10.82
C MET A 106 -41.69 -21.75 -10.45
N THR A 107 -42.42 -20.70 -10.85
CA THR A 107 -43.83 -20.81 -11.28
C THR A 107 -44.05 -20.00 -12.56
N HIS A 108 -44.85 -20.58 -13.46
CA HIS A 108 -45.08 -20.25 -14.87
C HIS A 108 -45.78 -18.91 -15.17
N GLY A 109 -45.45 -18.33 -16.34
CA GLY A 109 -46.44 -18.06 -17.41
C GLY A 109 -46.92 -16.61 -17.63
N GLY A 110 -46.87 -16.16 -18.90
CA GLY A 110 -47.81 -15.15 -19.44
C GLY A 110 -47.21 -13.85 -19.98
N ALA A 111 -47.43 -13.58 -21.27
CA ALA A 111 -46.96 -12.42 -22.03
C ALA A 111 -47.81 -11.14 -21.82
N THR A 112 -47.21 -9.96 -22.02
CA THR A 112 -47.59 -8.86 -22.96
C THR A 112 -46.91 -7.52 -22.62
N ASN A 113 -46.79 -6.66 -23.65
CA ASN A 113 -46.08 -5.37 -23.76
C ASN A 113 -46.54 -4.27 -22.76
N ILE A 114 -45.68 -3.27 -22.51
CA ILE A 114 -45.92 -1.81 -22.68
C ILE A 114 -44.73 -0.99 -22.15
N ASP A 115 -44.43 0.09 -22.87
CA ASP A 115 -43.45 1.15 -22.62
C ASP A 115 -43.49 1.76 -21.20
N GLY A 116 -42.33 2.22 -20.73
CA GLY A 116 -42.26 3.08 -19.54
C GLY A 116 -40.85 3.34 -19.05
N ARG A 117 -40.24 4.43 -19.54
CA ARG A 117 -39.02 4.99 -18.95
C ARG A 117 -39.28 5.46 -17.51
N SER A 118 -38.25 5.28 -16.68
CA SER A 118 -37.89 6.01 -15.45
C SER A 118 -38.38 5.48 -14.10
N SER A 119 -37.45 5.59 -13.14
CA SER A 119 -37.56 5.47 -11.68
C SER A 119 -37.43 4.09 -11.02
N GLU A 120 -36.25 3.47 -11.06
CA GLU A 120 -35.76 2.62 -9.96
C GLU A 120 -34.23 2.73 -9.79
N MET A 121 -33.73 3.97 -9.67
CA MET A 121 -32.59 4.21 -8.79
C MET A 121 -33.16 4.67 -7.45
N LEU A 122 -32.61 4.16 -6.34
CA LEU A 122 -32.90 4.49 -4.93
C LEU A 122 -33.64 3.44 -4.08
N ARG A 123 -33.32 2.14 -4.21
CA ARG A 123 -33.60 1.18 -3.10
C ARG A 123 -32.45 0.21 -2.85
N SER A 124 -31.35 0.74 -2.30
CA SER A 124 -30.43 0.01 -1.41
C SER A 124 -29.51 1.01 -0.67
N ARG A 125 -30.06 2.13 -0.20
CA ARG A 125 -29.48 2.83 0.97
C ARG A 125 -30.22 2.27 2.16
N SER A 126 -29.54 1.41 2.90
CA SER A 126 -30.00 0.83 4.16
C SER A 126 -30.52 1.95 5.07
N LEU A 127 -31.77 1.83 5.46
CA LEU A 127 -32.56 2.79 6.20
C LEU A 127 -32.33 2.60 7.72
N ASP A 128 -31.07 2.47 8.12
CA ASP A 128 -30.67 2.14 9.50
C ASP A 128 -29.73 3.20 10.13
N SER A 129 -29.58 4.36 9.49
CA SER A 129 -28.73 5.46 10.01
C SER A 129 -29.49 6.71 10.42
N ALA A 130 -30.80 6.62 10.64
CA ALA A 130 -31.56 7.75 11.17
C ALA A 130 -31.82 7.53 12.68
N ILE A 131 -31.27 8.47 13.46
CA ILE A 131 -31.56 8.76 14.88
C ILE A 131 -30.70 7.97 15.89
N SER A 132 -29.43 8.35 16.00
CA SER A 132 -28.77 8.41 17.31
C SER A 132 -28.66 9.89 17.71
N PRO A 133 -29.04 10.29 18.94
CA PRO A 133 -29.00 11.70 19.40
C PRO A 133 -27.58 12.28 19.47
N TYR A 134 -26.56 11.46 19.25
CA TYR A 134 -25.15 11.82 19.28
C TYR A 134 -24.57 11.62 17.88
N GLY A 135 -24.42 12.71 17.10
CA GLY A 135 -23.87 12.73 15.72
C GLY A 135 -22.44 12.17 15.55
N TYR A 136 -21.82 11.74 16.64
CA TYR A 136 -20.49 11.12 16.69
C TYR A 136 -20.37 9.83 15.86
N SER A 137 -21.43 9.01 15.77
CA SER A 137 -21.34 7.70 15.09
C SER A 137 -21.25 7.81 13.57
N VAL A 138 -21.94 8.80 12.98
CA VAL A 138 -21.98 9.01 11.52
C VAL A 138 -20.65 9.56 11.01
N ALA A 139 -20.05 10.52 11.73
CA ALA A 139 -18.72 11.06 11.43
C ALA A 139 -17.63 9.98 11.53
N HIS A 140 -17.68 9.13 12.56
CA HIS A 140 -16.75 8.01 12.71
C HIS A 140 -16.83 7.00 11.55
N ASP A 141 -18.03 6.68 11.07
CA ASP A 141 -18.17 5.76 9.94
C ASP A 141 -17.69 6.39 8.63
N HIS A 142 -17.87 7.70 8.44
CA HIS A 142 -17.31 8.41 7.30
C HIS A 142 -15.77 8.41 7.31
N LEU A 143 -15.16 8.76 8.46
CA LEU A 143 -13.71 8.70 8.68
C LEU A 143 -13.16 7.30 8.40
N ARG A 144 -13.81 6.27 8.96
CA ARG A 144 -13.42 4.88 8.73
C ARG A 144 -13.45 4.55 7.23
N ARG A 145 -14.53 4.90 6.52
CA ARG A 145 -14.64 4.67 5.07
C ARG A 145 -13.57 5.41 4.27
N GLN A 146 -13.15 6.61 4.68
CA GLN A 146 -12.05 7.32 4.04
C GLN A 146 -10.70 6.62 4.26
N ARG A 147 -10.40 6.23 5.50
CA ARG A 147 -9.18 5.45 5.82
C ARG A 147 -9.15 4.12 5.07
N GLU A 148 -10.29 3.44 4.94
CA GLU A 148 -10.40 2.23 4.12
C GLU A 148 -10.05 2.46 2.65
N LYS A 149 -10.50 3.57 2.06
CA LYS A 149 -10.16 3.93 0.67
C LYS A 149 -8.66 4.18 0.50
N ALA A 150 -8.01 4.77 1.50
CA ALA A 150 -6.56 5.00 1.48
C ALA A 150 -5.75 3.70 1.39
N LEU A 151 -6.24 2.60 1.98
CA LEU A 151 -5.62 1.27 1.92
C LEU A 151 -5.80 0.57 0.57
N LEU A 152 -6.92 0.83 -0.10
CA LEU A 152 -7.35 0.06 -1.28
C LEU A 152 -7.06 0.77 -2.61
N GLY A 153 -6.88 2.08 -2.59
CA GLY A 153 -6.94 2.91 -3.79
C GLY A 153 -8.36 2.99 -4.36
N SER A 154 -8.48 3.48 -5.60
CA SER A 154 -9.78 3.63 -6.27
C SER A 154 -10.23 2.32 -6.93
N LEU A 155 -11.23 1.67 -6.33
CA LEU A 155 -11.91 0.50 -6.90
C LEU A 155 -13.37 0.79 -7.19
N LYS A 156 -13.84 0.32 -8.35
CA LYS A 156 -15.27 0.27 -8.65
C LYS A 156 -15.92 -0.79 -7.76
N ASN A 157 -17.05 -0.48 -7.14
CA ASN A 157 -17.82 -1.38 -6.28
C ASN A 157 -18.52 -2.53 -7.03
N SER A 158 -18.16 -2.80 -8.28
CA SER A 158 -18.83 -3.76 -9.16
C SER A 158 -18.44 -5.23 -8.93
N TYR A 159 -17.48 -5.52 -8.04
CA TYR A 159 -17.01 -6.89 -7.78
C TYR A 159 -17.60 -7.46 -6.48
N LYS A 160 -17.82 -8.78 -6.46
CA LYS A 160 -18.28 -9.53 -5.27
C LYS A 160 -17.14 -9.75 -4.27
N PHE A 161 -16.62 -8.66 -3.70
CA PHE A 161 -15.57 -8.69 -2.70
C PHE A 161 -15.97 -9.54 -1.49
N LYS A 162 -15.03 -10.31 -0.95
CA LYS A 162 -15.25 -11.06 0.28
C LYS A 162 -15.36 -10.09 1.46
N LYS A 163 -16.39 -10.27 2.30
CA LYS A 163 -16.51 -9.51 3.55
C LYS A 163 -15.32 -9.90 4.44
N ASN A 164 -14.59 -8.90 4.93
CA ASN A 164 -13.34 -9.08 5.69
C ASN A 164 -12.28 -9.91 4.94
N GLY A 165 -12.33 -9.89 3.60
CA GLY A 165 -11.33 -10.57 2.77
C GLY A 165 -9.95 -9.93 2.87
N LEU A 166 -8.96 -10.72 2.49
CA LEU A 166 -7.58 -10.26 2.42
C LEU A 166 -7.39 -9.20 1.33
N ILE A 167 -6.42 -8.35 1.58
CA ILE A 167 -5.84 -7.44 0.62
C ILE A 167 -4.42 -7.93 0.36
N LYS A 168 -4.06 -8.06 -0.91
CA LYS A 168 -2.69 -8.34 -1.33
C LYS A 168 -2.09 -7.06 -1.90
N LYS A 169 -0.91 -6.70 -1.41
CA LYS A 169 -0.08 -5.59 -1.85
C LYS A 169 1.23 -6.14 -2.40
N SER A 170 1.63 -5.76 -3.60
CA SER A 170 2.86 -6.25 -4.23
C SER A 170 3.72 -5.12 -4.79
N MET A 171 5.04 -5.31 -4.73
CA MET A 171 6.03 -4.43 -5.32
C MET A 171 7.22 -5.24 -5.82
N SER A 172 7.88 -4.75 -6.86
CA SER A 172 9.03 -5.40 -7.50
C SER A 172 10.13 -4.39 -7.76
N LEU A 173 11.37 -4.84 -7.62
CA LEU A 173 12.59 -4.07 -7.90
C LEU A 173 13.55 -4.92 -8.74
N VAL A 174 14.50 -4.27 -9.40
CA VAL A 174 15.60 -4.96 -10.10
C VAL A 174 16.90 -4.67 -9.35
N VAL A 175 17.56 -5.71 -8.86
CA VAL A 175 18.81 -5.61 -8.08
C VAL A 175 19.84 -6.50 -8.77
N ASP A 176 20.96 -5.93 -9.18
CA ASP A 176 22.03 -6.65 -9.89
C ASP A 176 21.53 -7.45 -11.11
N GLY A 177 20.55 -6.89 -11.83
CA GLY A 177 19.91 -7.52 -12.99
C GLY A 177 18.85 -8.57 -12.66
N VAL A 178 18.60 -8.87 -11.38
CA VAL A 178 17.63 -9.86 -10.93
C VAL A 178 16.40 -9.18 -10.34
N GLN A 179 15.21 -9.64 -10.74
CA GLN A 179 13.97 -9.15 -10.14
C GLN A 179 13.81 -9.69 -8.72
N GLN A 180 13.56 -8.76 -7.80
CA GLN A 180 13.18 -9.00 -6.42
C GLN A 180 11.70 -8.65 -6.26
N HIS A 181 10.96 -9.47 -5.54
CA HIS A 181 9.53 -9.27 -5.31
C HIS A 181 9.21 -9.30 -3.83
N ILE A 182 8.24 -8.47 -3.43
CA ILE A 182 7.62 -8.51 -2.12
C ILE A 182 6.10 -8.62 -2.26
N ILE A 183 5.51 -9.55 -1.51
CA ILE A 183 4.07 -9.79 -1.46
C ILE A 183 3.64 -9.67 0.00
N SER A 184 2.73 -8.74 0.28
CA SER A 184 2.20 -8.48 1.63
C SER A 184 0.69 -8.70 1.64
N TYR A 185 0.22 -9.34 2.71
CA TYR A 185 -1.18 -9.64 2.97
C TYR A 185 -1.65 -8.93 4.22
N TYR A 186 -2.84 -8.33 4.18
CA TYR A 186 -3.45 -7.71 5.35
C TYR A 186 -4.97 -7.62 5.22
N THR A 187 -5.68 -7.49 6.34
CA THR A 187 -7.08 -7.06 6.34
C THR A 187 -7.17 -5.57 6.66
N LYS A 188 -8.26 -4.92 6.23
CA LYS A 188 -8.53 -3.52 6.60
C LYS A 188 -8.56 -3.36 8.12
N ASP A 189 -9.24 -4.27 8.81
CA ASP A 189 -9.46 -4.15 10.24
C ASP A 189 -8.15 -4.27 11.04
N ASP A 190 -7.22 -5.14 10.64
CA ASP A 190 -5.93 -5.26 11.32
C ASP A 190 -5.07 -4.00 11.18
N VAL A 191 -5.12 -3.34 10.01
CA VAL A 191 -4.39 -2.09 9.79
C VAL A 191 -5.07 -0.93 10.50
N LEU A 192 -6.39 -0.77 10.34
CA LEU A 192 -7.15 0.33 10.96
C LEU A 192 -7.18 0.25 12.50
N SER A 193 -7.04 -0.96 13.05
CA SER A 193 -6.94 -1.16 14.50
C SER A 193 -5.48 -1.18 14.99
N ASN A 194 -4.51 -0.81 14.16
CA ASN A 194 -3.08 -0.78 14.48
C ASN A 194 -2.53 -2.09 15.07
N ARG A 195 -3.04 -3.25 14.64
CA ARG A 195 -2.57 -4.58 15.11
C ARG A 195 -1.30 -5.04 14.42
N LEU A 196 -0.91 -4.41 13.31
CA LEU A 196 0.26 -4.77 12.52
C LEU A 196 1.28 -3.64 12.58
N LYS A 197 2.50 -3.94 13.06
CA LYS A 197 3.62 -3.00 13.06
C LYS A 197 4.19 -2.84 11.66
N THR A 198 4.68 -1.64 11.35
CA THR A 198 5.45 -1.38 10.12
C THR A 198 6.93 -1.64 10.34
N PRO A 199 7.69 -2.06 9.31
CA PRO A 199 9.15 -2.17 9.38
C PRO A 199 9.83 -0.90 9.91
N SER A 200 9.41 0.28 9.45
CA SER A 200 9.97 1.57 9.91
C SER A 200 9.66 1.91 11.37
N SER A 201 8.64 1.31 11.98
CA SER A 201 8.32 1.48 13.41
C SER A 201 9.11 0.55 14.34
N MET A 202 9.84 -0.43 13.78
CA MET A 202 10.63 -1.39 14.55
C MET A 202 12.09 -0.97 14.58
N THR A 203 12.66 -0.84 15.77
CA THR A 203 14.03 -0.37 15.98
C THR A 203 15.07 -1.20 15.23
N GLU A 204 14.88 -2.51 15.14
CA GLU A 204 15.81 -3.44 14.49
C GLU A 204 15.89 -3.26 12.97
N LEU A 205 14.83 -2.70 12.37
CA LEU A 205 14.72 -2.49 10.92
C LEU A 205 14.87 -1.02 10.55
N SER A 206 14.36 -0.10 11.36
CA SER A 206 14.36 1.33 11.08
C SER A 206 15.77 1.92 10.97
N SER A 207 16.75 1.30 11.64
CA SER A 207 18.16 1.72 11.62
C SER A 207 18.94 1.19 10.41
N LEU A 208 18.33 0.34 9.57
CA LEU A 208 19.03 -0.18 8.39
C LEU A 208 19.18 0.91 7.33
N GLU A 209 20.42 1.16 6.93
CA GLU A 209 20.72 1.99 5.78
C GLU A 209 20.39 1.23 4.48
N VAL A 210 19.43 1.74 3.71
CA VAL A 210 19.02 1.12 2.45
C VAL A 210 20.09 1.34 1.39
N SER A 211 20.64 0.25 0.84
CA SER A 211 21.68 0.36 -0.18
C SER A 211 21.19 1.08 -1.43
N SER A 212 22.07 1.88 -2.05
CA SER A 212 21.73 2.71 -3.22
C SER A 212 21.19 1.88 -4.40
N GLY A 213 21.61 0.63 -4.56
CA GLY A 213 21.08 -0.29 -5.58
C GLY A 213 19.59 -0.65 -5.42
N LEU A 214 19.03 -0.50 -4.21
CA LEU A 214 17.59 -0.67 -3.96
C LEU A 214 16.78 0.61 -4.21
N SER A 215 17.43 1.77 -4.19
CA SER A 215 16.78 3.08 -4.26
C SER A 215 16.98 3.80 -5.60
N LEU A 216 18.13 3.61 -6.26
CA LEU A 216 18.47 4.23 -7.52
C LEU A 216 18.15 3.30 -8.70
N ARG A 217 17.85 3.91 -9.86
CA ARG A 217 17.61 3.20 -11.14
C ARG A 217 16.47 2.18 -11.09
N GLN A 218 15.54 2.36 -10.16
CA GLN A 218 14.28 1.62 -10.12
C GLN A 218 13.22 2.36 -10.93
N ASN A 219 12.35 1.60 -11.60
CA ASN A 219 11.17 2.14 -12.28
C ASN A 219 10.03 2.39 -11.28
N PHE A 220 10.30 3.20 -10.25
CA PHE A 220 9.27 3.62 -9.32
C PHE A 220 8.21 4.42 -10.07
N ARG A 221 6.94 4.11 -9.79
CA ARG A 221 5.80 4.85 -10.36
C ARG A 221 5.66 6.23 -9.70
N MET A 222 6.12 6.35 -8.46
CA MET A 222 6.21 7.60 -7.70
C MET A 222 7.62 7.75 -7.15
N PRO A 223 8.28 8.92 -7.33
CA PRO A 223 9.57 9.19 -6.71
C PRO A 223 9.56 8.94 -5.21
N LEU A 224 10.69 8.47 -4.65
CA LEU A 224 10.78 8.06 -3.24
C LEU A 224 10.36 9.19 -2.28
N PHE A 225 10.84 10.41 -2.52
CA PHE A 225 10.53 11.58 -1.71
C PHE A 225 9.01 11.87 -1.67
N MET A 226 8.31 11.75 -2.80
CA MET A 226 6.85 11.94 -2.83
C MET A 226 6.09 10.79 -2.16
N SER A 227 6.64 9.57 -2.16
CA SER A 227 5.95 8.41 -1.59
C SER A 227 5.80 8.50 -0.07
N GLU A 228 6.73 9.18 0.61
CA GLU A 228 6.69 9.43 2.05
C GLU A 228 5.71 10.55 2.41
N GLU A 229 5.69 11.64 1.66
CA GLU A 229 4.76 12.77 1.87
C GLU A 229 3.30 12.35 1.66
N ILE A 230 3.01 11.65 0.56
CA ILE A 230 1.63 11.29 0.18
C ILE A 230 1.01 10.30 1.16
N THR A 231 1.79 9.44 1.82
CA THR A 231 1.25 8.46 2.78
C THR A 231 0.90 9.13 4.10
N ASN A 232 1.81 9.96 4.63
CA ASN A 232 1.57 10.75 5.84
C ASN A 232 0.40 11.72 5.65
N ASP A 233 0.36 12.43 4.52
CA ASP A 233 -0.72 13.37 4.20
C ASP A 233 -2.07 12.68 4.07
N ARG A 234 -2.14 11.44 3.56
CA ARG A 234 -3.41 10.73 3.41
C ARG A 234 -4.08 10.47 4.75
N PHE A 235 -3.36 9.95 5.74
CA PHE A 235 -3.97 9.65 7.04
C PHE A 235 -4.12 10.90 7.90
N MET A 236 -3.16 11.82 7.87
CA MET A 236 -3.20 13.06 8.65
C MET A 236 -4.27 14.04 8.15
N ASN A 237 -4.44 14.21 6.83
CA ASN A 237 -5.51 15.09 6.32
C ASN A 237 -6.91 14.50 6.58
N ILE A 238 -7.04 13.17 6.54
CA ILE A 238 -8.28 12.47 6.90
C ILE A 238 -8.62 12.69 8.39
N GLU A 239 -7.62 12.65 9.27
CA GLU A 239 -7.79 12.87 10.70
C GLU A 239 -8.03 14.34 11.06
N LYS A 240 -7.30 15.27 10.44
CA LYS A 240 -7.52 16.72 10.59
C LYS A 240 -8.93 17.12 10.15
N GLY A 241 -9.37 16.64 8.98
CA GLY A 241 -10.72 16.90 8.49
C GLY A 241 -11.82 16.39 9.42
N TYR A 242 -11.59 15.30 10.15
CA TYR A 242 -12.52 14.80 11.16
C TYR A 242 -12.61 15.71 12.40
N TYR A 243 -11.48 16.23 12.90
CA TYR A 243 -11.51 17.17 14.02
C TYR A 243 -12.09 18.55 13.63
N ASP A 244 -11.86 19.00 12.40
CA ASP A 244 -12.49 20.22 11.86
C ASP A 244 -14.02 20.06 11.71
N GLU A 245 -14.51 18.87 11.33
CA GLU A 245 -15.95 18.56 11.18
C GLU A 245 -16.67 18.38 12.53
N LEU A 246 -15.95 18.08 13.61
CA LEU A 246 -16.49 17.92 14.96
C LEU A 246 -16.73 19.23 15.74
N ASN A 247 -16.21 20.36 15.25
CA ASN A 247 -16.34 21.72 15.79
C ASN A 247 -16.81 21.79 17.27
N VAL A 248 -15.95 21.33 18.18
CA VAL A 248 -16.10 21.57 19.62
C VAL A 248 -15.74 23.03 19.84
N PRO A 249 -16.61 23.87 20.43
CA PRO A 249 -16.25 25.23 20.73
C PRO A 249 -15.04 25.22 21.66
N GLN A 250 -13.89 25.73 21.20
CA GLN A 250 -12.81 26.07 22.11
C GLN A 250 -13.36 27.11 23.08
N TYR A 251 -13.58 26.71 24.33
CA TYR A 251 -13.74 27.67 25.41
C TYR A 251 -12.45 28.49 25.46
N ASN A 252 -12.60 29.73 25.02
CA ASN A 252 -11.55 30.73 24.98
C ASN A 252 -11.25 31.14 26.43
N MET A 253 -10.35 30.43 27.10
CA MET A 253 -9.70 30.93 28.30
C MET A 253 -8.45 31.68 27.87
N GLY A 254 -8.55 33.01 27.91
CA GLY A 254 -7.48 33.91 27.55
C GLY A 254 -6.25 33.81 28.46
N SER A 255 -5.10 33.95 27.80
CA SER A 255 -3.86 34.60 28.27
C SER A 255 -3.18 34.14 29.57
N SER A 256 -2.01 33.53 29.41
CA SER A 256 -0.76 34.16 29.86
C SER A 256 0.45 33.55 29.15
N SER A 257 1.27 34.43 28.57
CA SER A 257 2.56 34.15 27.95
C SER A 257 3.62 33.77 28.99
N SER A 258 4.47 32.79 28.64
CA SER A 258 5.84 32.75 29.15
C SER A 258 6.74 32.08 28.11
N SER A 259 7.53 32.91 27.44
CA SER A 259 8.61 32.55 26.55
C SER A 259 9.71 31.83 27.32
N PHE A 260 10.18 30.69 26.82
CA PHE A 260 11.52 30.19 27.13
C PHE A 260 12.33 30.13 25.85
N THR A 261 13.26 31.08 25.73
CA THR A 261 14.35 31.04 24.78
C THR A 261 15.50 30.24 25.40
N SER A 262 16.08 29.33 24.64
CA SER A 262 17.43 28.82 24.89
C SER A 262 18.20 28.87 23.58
N SER A 263 19.03 29.91 23.50
CA SER A 263 20.08 30.15 22.52
C SER A 263 21.20 29.10 22.62
N ILE A 264 21.69 28.61 21.48
CA ILE A 264 23.11 28.26 21.31
C ILE A 264 23.60 28.86 19.99
N SER A 265 24.66 29.64 20.14
CA SER A 265 25.45 30.35 19.14
C SER A 265 26.55 29.48 18.54
N SER A 266 26.89 29.69 17.26
CA SER A 266 28.28 29.59 16.77
C SER A 266 28.50 30.48 15.53
N SER A 267 28.95 31.68 15.86
CA SER A 267 29.85 32.63 15.18
C SER A 267 30.76 32.22 14.00
N ILE A 268 30.89 33.20 13.06
CA ILE A 268 32.10 33.69 12.34
C ILE A 268 32.61 32.80 11.19
N SER A 269 32.95 33.23 9.96
CA SER A 269 33.32 34.48 9.24
C SER A 269 33.18 34.16 7.73
N GLY A 270 32.85 35.03 6.77
CA GLY A 270 33.23 36.42 6.60
C GLY A 270 34.42 36.55 5.62
N SER A 271 34.18 36.55 4.30
CA SER A 271 35.02 37.23 3.31
C SER A 271 34.33 37.35 1.95
N SER A 272 34.12 38.60 1.54
CA SER A 272 33.55 39.08 0.27
C SER A 272 34.56 39.08 -0.89
N ILE A 273 34.10 39.54 -2.07
CA ILE A 273 34.84 40.07 -3.26
C ILE A 273 35.03 38.98 -4.36
N ASN A 274 34.66 39.11 -5.64
CA ASN A 274 34.29 40.23 -6.53
C ASN A 274 33.45 39.73 -7.74
N ASN A 275 32.64 40.62 -8.31
CA ASN A 275 32.06 40.51 -9.65
C ASN A 275 33.13 40.73 -10.72
N TYR A 276 33.15 39.89 -11.76
CA TYR A 276 33.62 40.28 -13.09
C TYR A 276 32.68 39.72 -14.16
N HIS A 277 32.16 40.65 -14.95
CA HIS A 277 31.39 40.51 -16.16
C HIS A 277 32.39 40.44 -17.33
N THR A 278 32.34 39.42 -18.20
CA THR A 278 32.82 39.56 -19.58
C THR A 278 32.16 38.54 -20.50
N GLU A 279 31.87 39.03 -21.69
CA GLU A 279 31.05 38.51 -22.77
C GLU A 279 31.84 37.69 -23.82
N PHE A 280 31.08 36.97 -24.66
CA PHE A 280 31.36 36.46 -26.02
C PHE A 280 32.49 35.44 -26.25
N SER A 281 32.14 34.25 -26.77
CA SER A 281 32.17 33.98 -28.22
C SER A 281 31.84 32.51 -28.54
N ASP A 282 31.03 32.34 -29.59
CA ASP A 282 30.77 31.09 -30.30
C ASP A 282 32.07 30.39 -30.75
N ASN A 283 32.07 29.06 -30.68
CA ASN A 283 32.68 28.23 -31.73
C ASN A 283 32.08 26.82 -31.73
N GLN A 284 31.28 26.56 -32.76
CA GLN A 284 30.94 25.22 -33.22
C GLN A 284 32.16 24.50 -33.81
N LEU A 285 32.11 23.16 -33.78
CA LEU A 285 32.36 22.17 -34.86
C LEU A 285 32.87 20.83 -34.25
N PRO A 286 32.82 19.68 -34.97
CA PRO A 286 31.61 18.97 -35.38
C PRO A 286 31.63 17.48 -34.95
N LEU A 287 30.47 16.83 -35.08
CA LEU A 287 30.30 15.38 -35.02
C LEU A 287 30.95 14.72 -36.25
N THR A 288 31.77 13.68 -36.04
CA THR A 288 32.09 12.70 -37.08
C THR A 288 31.48 11.36 -36.72
N ASN A 289 30.60 10.91 -37.62
CA ASN A 289 30.11 9.55 -37.72
C ASN A 289 31.26 8.60 -38.04
N ASN A 290 31.25 7.40 -37.44
CA ASN A 290 31.86 6.23 -38.06
C ASN A 290 30.93 5.03 -37.89
N THR A 291 30.40 4.60 -39.03
CA THR A 291 29.77 3.31 -39.25
C THR A 291 30.81 2.40 -39.88
N PHE A 292 31.06 1.24 -39.28
CA PHE A 292 31.30 -0.05 -39.93
C PHE A 292 30.97 -1.14 -38.93
#